data_AF-A0AAW9BSZ4-F1
#
_entry.id   AF-A0AAW9BSZ4-F1
#
_cell.length_a   1.000
_cell.length_b   1.000
_cell.length_c   1.000
_cell.angle_alpha   90.00
_cell.angle_beta   90.00
_cell.angle_gamma   90.00
#
_symmetry.space_group_name_H-M   'P 1'
#
loop_
_entity.id
_entity.type
_entity.pdbx_description
1 polymer ?
#
loop_
_entity_poly.entity_id
_entity_poly.type
_entity_poly.pdbx_seq_one_letter_code
_entity_poly.pdbx_strand_id
1 'polypeptide(L)' 'MQIKEHASLKAFHTFGIEQTCSYLAIVDSIDDVISLYQNPAFQSLPELFLGKGSNVLF' A
#
# COMPACT_ATOMS: atom_id res chain seq x y z
N MET A 1 3.53 -8.03 -8.67
CA MET A 1 2.55 -7.08 -8.09
C MET A 1 1.20 -7.74 -7.78
N GLN A 2 0.73 -7.69 -6.53
CA GLN A 2 -0.66 -8.00 -6.14
C GLN A 2 -1.31 -6.74 -5.56
N ILE A 3 -2.51 -6.38 -6.04
CA ILE A 3 -3.30 -5.25 -5.52
C ILE A 3 -4.56 -5.80 -4.84
N LYS A 4 -4.82 -5.33 -3.63
CA LYS A 4 -6.01 -5.68 -2.83
C LYS A 4 -6.82 -4.43 -2.55
N GLU A 5 -8.13 -4.52 -2.75
CA GLU A 5 -9.07 -3.46 -2.40
C GLU A 5 -9.58 -3.63 -0.96
N HIS A 6 -9.84 -2.50 -0.28
CA HIS A 6 -10.39 -2.48 1.08
C HIS A 6 -9.61 -3.34 2.09
N ALA A 7 -8.28 -3.41 1.94
CA ALA A 7 -7.42 -4.30 2.70
C ALA A 7 -7.21 -3.80 4.14
N SER A 8 -7.19 -4.73 5.10
CA SER A 8 -6.79 -4.44 6.48
C SER A 8 -5.30 -4.10 6.56
N LEU A 9 -4.99 -2.99 7.23
CA LEU A 9 -3.63 -2.54 7.49
C LEU A 9 -3.03 -3.12 8.77
N LYS A 10 -3.81 -3.85 9.59
CA LYS A 10 -3.37 -4.33 10.92
C LYS A 10 -2.03 -5.07 10.90
N ALA A 11 -1.79 -5.88 9.87
CA ALA A 11 -0.56 -6.65 9.71
C ALA A 11 0.64 -5.84 9.17
N PHE A 12 0.43 -4.58 8.81
CA PHE A 12 1.40 -3.73 8.11
C PHE A 12 1.94 -2.57 8.97
N HIS A 13 1.59 -2.51 10.26
CA HIS A 13 2.24 -1.60 11.21
C HIS A 13 2.29 -2.17 12.61
N THR A 14 3.23 -1.68 13.42
CA THR A 14 3.52 -2.27 14.74
C THR A 14 2.47 -1.95 15.81
N PHE A 15 1.64 -0.93 15.62
CA PHE A 15 0.53 -0.67 16.54
C PHE A 15 -0.60 -1.70 16.43
N GLY A 16 -0.75 -2.40 15.29
CA GLY A 16 -1.74 -3.46 15.13
C GLY A 16 -3.19 -3.02 15.35
N ILE A 17 -3.50 -1.77 15.00
CA ILE A 17 -4.84 -1.18 15.10
C ILE A 17 -5.69 -1.69 13.93
N GLU A 18 -6.98 -1.91 14.17
CA GLU A 18 -7.93 -2.24 13.10
C GLU A 18 -8.22 -0.99 12.26
N GLN A 19 -7.70 -1.00 11.03
CA GLN A 19 -7.95 0.03 10.02
C GLN A 19 -7.84 -0.59 8.63
N THR A 20 -8.47 0.03 7.62
CA THR A 20 -8.40 -0.39 6.22
C THR A 20 -7.86 0.72 5.32
N CYS A 21 -7.43 0.34 4.12
CA CYS A 21 -7.08 1.24 3.04
C CYS A 21 -7.89 0.92 1.79
N SER A 22 -8.06 1.90 0.89
CA SER A 22 -8.76 1.68 -0.38
C SER A 22 -8.03 0.67 -1.27
N TYR A 23 -6.70 0.80 -1.37
CA TYR A 23 -5.85 -0.07 -2.17
C TYR A 23 -4.56 -0.38 -1.43
N LEU A 24 -4.16 -1.65 -1.44
CA LEU A 24 -2.86 -2.12 -0.95
C LEU A 24 -2.13 -2.86 -2.08
N ALA A 25 -0.96 -2.37 -2.45
CA ALA A 25 -0.08 -3.03 -3.40
C ALA A 25 1.16 -3.58 -2.68
N ILE A 26 1.46 -4.87 -2.88
CA ILE A 26 2.74 -5.46 -2.50
C ILE A 26 3.63 -5.47 -3.74
N VAL A 27 4.80 -4.84 -3.61
CA VAL A 27 5.80 -4.66 -4.66
C VAL A 27 7.10 -5.34 -4.23
N ASP A 28 7.68 -6.14 -5.12
CA ASP A 28 8.90 -6.92 -4.85
C ASP A 28 10.04 -6.53 -5.82
N SER A 29 9.77 -5.62 -6.76
CA SER A 29 10.71 -5.18 -7.78
C SER A 29 10.50 -3.72 -8.18
N ILE A 30 11.50 -3.13 -8.84
CA ILE A 30 11.40 -1.79 -9.41
C ILE A 30 10.33 -1.74 -10.51
N ASP A 31 10.21 -2.81 -11.31
CA ASP A 31 9.22 -2.89 -12.39
C ASP A 31 7.78 -2.89 -11.86
N ASP A 32 7.52 -3.46 -10.68
CA ASP A 32 6.20 -3.37 -10.03
C ASP A 32 5.85 -1.91 -9.72
N VAL A 33 6.82 -1.14 -9.20
CA VAL A 33 6.62 0.28 -8.89
C VAL A 33 6.37 1.07 -10.17
N ILE A 34 7.20 0.88 -11.20
CA ILE A 34 7.00 1.54 -12.51
C ILE A 34 5.60 1.24 -13.06
N SER A 35 5.16 -0.02 -12.96
CA SER A 35 3.84 -0.45 -13.42
C SER A 35 2.69 0.22 -12.66
N LEU A 36 2.85 0.47 -11.35
CA LEU A 36 1.85 1.20 -10.55
C LEU A 36 1.70 2.65 -11.04
N TYR A 37 2.81 3.37 -11.20
CA TYR A 37 2.80 4.77 -11.64
C TYR A 37 2.30 4.95 -13.08
N GLN A 38 2.55 3.96 -13.94
CA GLN A 38 2.08 3.98 -15.33
C GLN A 38 0.61 3.59 -15.46
N ASN A 39 0.00 2.99 -14.44
CA ASN A 39 -1.40 2.58 -14.51
C ASN A 39 -2.33 3.80 -14.33
N PRO A 40 -3.15 4.14 -15.35
CA PRO A 40 -4.04 5.30 -15.28
C PRO A 40 -5.08 5.21 -14.15
N ALA A 41 -5.41 4.00 -13.68
CA ALA A 41 -6.36 3.80 -12.59
C ALA A 41 -5.86 4.35 -11.23
N PHE A 42 -4.54 4.46 -11.04
CA PHE A 42 -3.95 4.87 -9.76
C PHE A 42 -3.32 6.27 -9.81
N GLN A 43 -3.11 6.84 -10.99
CA GLN A 43 -2.44 8.14 -11.17
C GLN A 43 -3.06 9.32 -10.39
N SER A 44 -4.36 9.28 -10.09
CA SER A 44 -5.05 10.34 -9.35
C SER A 44 -5.11 10.10 -7.85
N LEU A 45 -4.66 8.94 -7.37
CA LEU A 45 -4.73 8.57 -5.97
C LEU A 45 -3.49 9.06 -5.21
N PRO A 46 -3.64 9.52 -3.96
CA PRO A 46 -2.49 9.77 -3.12
C PRO A 46 -1.83 8.45 -2.73
N GLU A 47 -0.51 8.44 -2.72
CA GLU A 47 0.29 7.24 -2.47
C GLU A 47 1.09 7.37 -1.17
N LEU A 48 1.21 6.26 -0.44
CA LEU A 48 2.04 6.14 0.75
C LEU A 48 2.91 4.89 0.65
N PHE A 49 4.22 5.09 0.51
CA PHE A 49 5.17 3.99 0.63
C PHE A 49 5.33 3.58 2.08
N LEU A 50 5.26 2.27 2.33
CA LEU A 50 5.39 1.69 3.65
C LEU A 50 6.46 0.60 3.64
N GLY A 51 7.40 0.68 4.58
CA GLY A 51 8.24 -0.44 4.95
C GLY A 51 7.47 -1.39 5.87
N LYS A 52 8.01 -1.64 7.08
CA LYS A 52 7.34 -2.45 8.11
C LYS A 52 6.27 -1.69 8.93
N GLY A 53 6.06 -0.41 8.66
CA GLY A 53 5.13 0.44 9.43
C GLY A 53 5.45 0.56 10.92
N SER A 54 6.74 0.53 11.31
CA SER A 54 7.16 0.59 12.71
C SER A 54 7.13 1.99 13.34
N ASN A 55 6.79 3.00 12.55
CA ASN A 55 6.73 4.40 12.98
C ASN A 55 5.60 5.15 12.25
N VAL A 56 4.46 4.48 12.07
CA VAL A 56 3.28 5.05 11.43
C VAL A 56 2.07 4.79 12.32
N LEU A 57 1.27 5.85 12.54
CA LEU A 57 -0.05 5.76 13.15
C LEU A 57 -1.06 6.09 12.04
N PHE A 58 -1.91 5.10 11.74
CA PHE A 58 -2.96 5.19 10.72
C PHE A 58 -4.28 5.65 11.32
#